data_AF-A0A7X9FQD3-F1
#
_entry.id   AF-A0A7X9FQD3-F1
#
_cell.length_a   1.000
_cell.length_b   1.000
_cell.length_c   1.000
_cell.angle_alpha   90.00
_cell.angle_beta   90.00
_cell.angle_gamma   90.00
#
_symmetry.space_group_name_H-M   'P 1'
#
loop_
_entity.id
_entity.type
_entity.pdbx_description
1 polymer ?
#
loop_
_entity_poly.entity_id
_entity_poly.type
_entity_poly.pdbx_seq_one_letter_code
_entity_poly.pdbx_strand_id
1 'polypeptide(L)'
;MRNLLVKLFGALFIFLILLVASCGDSKSGDDGHSGAVAPVRVFKVQSKQETVTEKVPGNIRSKLRANIEAKVPGRIEKMLAVEGKTVKEGDLLAELDVKEIKAKLDQAIVVREQAERDLKRSKMLLERKAGSQADFENMNAKAQVSRAA
;
A
#
# COMPACT_ATOMS: atom_id res chain seq x y z
N MET A 1 -111.53 59.22 -42.99
CA MET A 1 -110.26 59.23 -42.20
C MET A 1 -110.21 58.10 -41.15
N ARG A 2 -110.68 56.89 -41.47
CA ARG A 2 -110.76 55.75 -40.53
C ARG A 2 -109.74 54.64 -40.83
N ASN A 3 -109.14 54.68 -42.02
CA ASN A 3 -108.27 53.62 -42.55
C ASN A 3 -106.77 53.95 -42.39
N LEU A 4 -106.45 55.17 -41.91
CA LEU A 4 -105.08 55.63 -41.66
C LEU A 4 -104.64 55.33 -40.22
N LEU A 5 -105.54 55.45 -39.23
CA LEU A 5 -105.27 55.04 -37.84
C LEU A 5 -105.08 53.53 -37.70
N VAL A 6 -105.83 52.70 -38.44
CA VAL A 6 -105.70 51.23 -38.40
C VAL A 6 -104.36 50.77 -38.99
N LYS A 7 -103.86 51.44 -40.04
CA LYS A 7 -102.55 51.16 -40.63
C LYS A 7 -101.40 51.59 -39.71
N LEU A 8 -101.56 52.68 -38.95
CA LEU A 8 -100.57 53.14 -37.96
C LEU A 8 -100.50 52.17 -36.76
N PHE A 9 -101.64 51.67 -36.28
CA PHE A 9 -101.70 50.69 -35.18
C PHE A 9 -101.17 49.31 -35.61
N GLY A 10 -101.44 48.89 -36.85
CA GLY A 10 -100.90 47.64 -37.41
C GLY A 10 -99.38 47.64 -37.61
N ALA A 11 -98.81 48.78 -38.01
CA ALA A 11 -97.36 48.94 -38.13
C ALA A 11 -96.65 48.96 -36.77
N LEU A 12 -97.28 49.55 -35.74
CA LEU A 12 -96.75 49.58 -34.37
C LEU A 12 -96.74 48.18 -33.71
N PHE A 13 -97.76 47.36 -33.99
CA PHE A 13 -97.85 45.99 -33.45
C PHE A 13 -96.85 45.03 -34.10
N ILE A 14 -96.54 45.20 -35.39
CA ILE A 14 -95.50 44.44 -36.11
C ILE A 14 -94.09 44.83 -35.64
N PHE A 15 -93.85 46.11 -35.35
CA PHE A 15 -92.56 46.58 -34.82
C PHE A 15 -92.31 46.06 -33.39
N LEU A 16 -93.36 45.96 -32.57
CA LEU A 16 -93.27 45.42 -31.20
C LEU A 16 -92.95 43.91 -31.19
N ILE A 17 -93.39 43.15 -32.20
CA ILE A 17 -93.09 41.70 -32.33
C ILE A 17 -91.62 41.48 -32.77
N LEU A 18 -91.03 42.38 -33.57
CA LEU A 18 -89.62 42.29 -33.95
C LEU A 18 -88.65 42.55 -32.79
N LEU A 19 -89.05 43.35 -31.79
CA LEU A 19 -88.22 43.67 -30.62
C LEU A 19 -88.09 42.49 -29.63
N VAL A 20 -89.04 41.55 -29.61
CA VAL A 20 -89.03 40.41 -28.66
C VAL A 20 -88.26 39.20 -29.20
N ALA A 21 -88.02 39.12 -30.52
CA ALA A 21 -87.28 38.02 -31.14
C ALA A 21 -85.74 38.18 -31.13
N SER A 22 -85.21 39.29 -30.60
CA SER A 22 -83.76 39.58 -30.59
C SER A 22 -83.06 39.34 -29.24
N CYS A 23 -83.75 38.75 -28.26
CA CYS A 23 -83.15 38.43 -26.96
C CYS A 23 -83.12 36.91 -26.75
N GLY A 24 -82.03 36.28 -27.19
CA GLY A 24 -81.84 34.83 -27.03
C GLY A 24 -80.66 34.25 -27.80
N ASP A 25 -79.42 34.70 -27.53
CA ASP A 25 -78.21 33.88 -27.77
C ASP A 25 -77.09 34.30 -26.80
N SER A 26 -77.01 33.63 -25.66
CA SER A 26 -75.87 33.71 -24.74
C SER A 26 -75.08 32.41 -24.85
N LYS A 27 -74.06 32.42 -25.71
CA LYS A 27 -73.08 31.33 -25.84
C LYS A 27 -72.31 31.15 -24.53
N SER A 28 -72.44 29.96 -23.97
CA SER A 28 -71.64 29.46 -22.86
C SER A 28 -70.18 29.29 -23.32
N GLY A 29 -69.28 30.06 -22.69
CA GLY A 29 -67.85 29.83 -22.79
C GLY A 29 -67.47 28.56 -22.03
N ASP A 30 -67.03 27.57 -22.78
CA ASP A 30 -66.38 26.35 -22.30
C ASP A 30 -64.96 26.72 -21.82
N ASP A 31 -64.81 27.10 -20.55
CA ASP A 31 -63.52 27.20 -19.88
C ASP A 31 -63.14 25.85 -19.27
N GLY A 32 -63.17 24.82 -20.11
CA GLY A 32 -62.45 23.58 -19.87
C GLY A 32 -60.96 23.90 -19.78
N HIS A 33 -60.44 24.06 -18.57
CA HIS A 33 -59.01 23.93 -18.30
C HIS A 33 -58.61 22.48 -18.57
N SER A 34 -58.52 22.12 -19.85
CA SER A 34 -57.79 20.96 -20.31
C SER A 34 -56.32 21.28 -20.05
N GLY A 35 -55.88 21.01 -18.82
CA GLY A 35 -54.50 21.17 -18.40
C GLY A 35 -53.62 20.47 -19.41
N ALA A 36 -52.83 21.25 -20.14
CA ALA A 36 -51.83 20.73 -21.05
C ALA A 36 -50.84 19.92 -20.20
N VAL A 37 -50.99 18.59 -20.21
CA VAL A 37 -50.10 17.69 -19.49
C VAL A 37 -48.77 17.70 -20.23
N ALA A 38 -47.83 18.49 -19.74
CA ALA A 38 -46.47 18.53 -20.26
C ALA A 38 -45.82 17.16 -20.01
N PRO A 39 -45.35 16.45 -21.05
CA PRO A 39 -44.72 15.15 -20.86
C PRO A 39 -43.41 15.32 -20.10
N VAL A 40 -43.31 14.66 -18.94
CA VAL A 40 -42.12 14.64 -18.10
C VAL A 40 -41.43 13.29 -18.19
N ARG A 41 -40.09 13.30 -18.22
CA ARG A 41 -39.30 12.07 -18.15
C ARG A 41 -39.19 11.61 -16.70
N VAL A 42 -39.59 10.37 -16.45
CA VAL A 42 -39.46 9.72 -15.14
C VAL A 42 -38.50 8.53 -15.25
N PHE A 43 -37.78 8.27 -14.16
CA PHE A 43 -36.93 7.09 -14.01
C PHE A 43 -37.36 6.32 -12.75
N LYS A 44 -37.46 4.99 -12.86
CA LYS A 44 -37.77 4.11 -11.72
C LYS A 44 -36.50 3.87 -10.91
N VAL A 45 -36.42 4.46 -9.72
CA VAL A 45 -35.30 4.23 -8.80
C VAL A 45 -35.43 2.84 -8.17
N GLN A 46 -34.34 2.08 -8.18
CA GLN A 46 -34.25 0.78 -7.51
C GLN A 46 -33.12 0.84 -6.48
N SER A 47 -33.38 0.33 -5.27
CA SER A 47 -32.35 0.18 -4.26
C SER A 47 -31.48 -1.02 -4.62
N LYS A 48 -30.21 -0.76 -4.93
CA LYS A 48 -29.20 -1.78 -5.15
C LYS A 48 -28.04 -1.49 -4.21
N GLN A 49 -27.60 -2.51 -3.48
CA GLN A 49 -26.39 -2.39 -2.67
C GLN A 49 -25.18 -2.41 -3.62
N GLU A 50 -24.46 -1.29 -3.66
CA GLU A 50 -23.20 -1.13 -4.40
C GLU A 50 -22.07 -1.03 -3.37
N THR A 51 -21.01 -1.82 -3.57
CA THR A 51 -19.83 -1.75 -2.71
C THR A 51 -18.99 -0.55 -3.10
N VAL A 52 -18.91 0.44 -2.21
CA VAL A 52 -18.02 1.60 -2.40
C VAL A 52 -16.59 1.14 -2.21
N THR A 53 -15.80 1.16 -3.29
CA THR A 53 -14.37 0.86 -3.25
C THR A 53 -13.58 2.13 -3.54
N GLU A 54 -12.60 2.42 -2.70
CA GLU A 54 -11.66 3.52 -2.89
C GLU A 54 -10.33 2.99 -3.42
N LYS A 55 -9.79 3.61 -4.47
CA LYS A 55 -8.46 3.29 -5.00
C LYS A 55 -7.45 4.21 -4.36
N VAL A 56 -6.56 3.64 -3.55
CA VAL A 56 -5.47 4.38 -2.90
C VAL A 56 -4.15 4.07 -3.60
N PRO A 57 -3.39 5.07 -4.09
CA PRO A 57 -2.06 4.83 -4.64
C PRO A 57 -1.08 4.46 -3.52
N GLY A 58 -0.21 3.49 -3.79
CA GLY A 58 0.80 3.02 -2.85
C GLY A 58 2.06 2.56 -3.55
N ASN A 59 3.18 2.57 -2.82
CA ASN A 59 4.47 2.14 -3.33
C ASN A 59 4.88 0.80 -2.71
N ILE A 60 5.48 -0.08 -3.51
CA ILE A 60 6.06 -1.32 -3.02
C ILE A 60 7.49 -1.03 -2.51
N ARG A 61 7.83 -1.61 -1.35
CA ARG A 61 9.16 -1.56 -0.76
C ARG A 61 9.60 -2.95 -0.31
N SER A 62 10.90 -3.20 -0.33
CA SER A 62 11.48 -4.44 0.18
C SER A 62 11.18 -4.56 1.68
N LYS A 63 10.66 -5.72 2.11
CA LYS A 63 10.43 -6.01 3.53
C LYS A 63 11.74 -6.03 4.32
N LEU A 64 12.81 -6.52 3.71
CA LEU A 64 14.15 -6.61 4.29
C LEU A 64 15.17 -6.11 3.25
N ARG A 65 16.16 -5.37 3.70
CA ARG A 65 17.30 -4.92 2.91
C ARG A 65 18.57 -5.17 3.73
N ALA A 66 19.48 -5.97 3.21
CA ALA A 66 20.79 -6.20 3.80
C ALA A 66 21.84 -5.38 3.02
N ASN A 67 22.72 -4.69 3.75
CA ASN A 67 23.92 -4.11 3.17
C ASN A 67 25.09 -5.05 3.49
N ILE A 68 25.82 -5.51 2.47
CA ILE A 68 26.86 -6.52 2.59
C ILE A 68 28.22 -5.84 2.51
N GLU A 69 29.02 -6.00 3.57
CA GLU A 69 30.34 -5.38 3.69
C GLU A 69 31.35 -6.39 4.22
N ALA A 70 32.59 -6.25 3.75
CA ALA A 70 33.70 -7.07 4.26
C ALA A 70 34.11 -6.60 5.66
N LYS A 71 34.20 -7.53 6.61
CA LYS A 71 34.65 -7.23 7.97
C LYS A 71 36.14 -6.91 8.08
N VAL A 72 36.93 -7.35 7.10
CA VAL A 72 38.38 -7.16 7.05
C VAL A 72 38.78 -6.58 5.70
N PRO A 73 39.81 -5.73 5.66
CA PRO A 73 40.36 -5.27 4.39
C PRO A 73 41.03 -6.43 3.65
N GLY A 74 40.79 -6.52 2.35
CA GLY A 74 41.33 -7.57 1.50
C GLY A 74 41.04 -7.30 0.04
N ARG A 75 41.78 -7.97 -0.85
CA ARG A 75 41.51 -7.90 -2.29
C ARG A 75 40.46 -8.94 -2.65
N ILE A 76 39.49 -8.59 -3.49
CA ILE A 76 38.54 -9.58 -4.03
C ILE A 76 39.31 -10.53 -4.95
N GLU A 77 39.37 -11.81 -4.57
CA GLU A 77 39.93 -12.88 -5.40
C GLU A 77 38.90 -13.36 -6.40
N LYS A 78 37.67 -13.66 -5.92
CA LYS A 78 36.57 -14.12 -6.77
C LYS A 78 35.24 -13.49 -6.34
N MET A 79 34.43 -13.12 -7.33
CA MET A 79 33.04 -12.67 -7.12
C MET A 79 32.09 -13.77 -7.60
N LEU A 80 31.28 -14.32 -6.70
CA LEU A 80 30.38 -15.46 -6.96
C LEU A 80 28.90 -15.03 -7.03
N ALA A 81 28.58 -13.91 -6.38
CA ALA A 81 27.31 -13.22 -6.51
C ALA A 81 27.37 -12.25 -7.68
N VAL A 82 26.54 -12.48 -8.69
CA VAL A 82 26.37 -11.57 -9.83
C VAL A 82 25.02 -10.85 -9.70
N GLU A 83 24.90 -9.69 -10.34
CA GLU A 83 23.69 -8.90 -10.31
C GLU A 83 22.46 -9.70 -10.78
N GLY A 84 21.34 -9.55 -10.08
CA GLY A 84 20.09 -10.27 -10.38
C GLY A 84 20.05 -11.74 -9.93
N LYS A 85 21.17 -12.31 -9.45
CA LYS A 85 21.19 -13.67 -8.90
C LYS A 85 20.48 -13.72 -7.55
N THR A 86 19.60 -14.70 -7.39
CA THR A 86 18.99 -14.99 -6.08
C THR A 86 19.98 -15.77 -5.22
N VAL A 87 20.18 -15.35 -3.98
CA VAL A 87 21.08 -15.97 -2.99
C VAL A 87 20.31 -16.25 -1.70
N LYS A 88 20.76 -17.25 -0.95
CA LYS A 88 20.22 -17.64 0.34
C LYS A 88 21.16 -17.23 1.47
N GLU A 89 20.64 -17.28 2.70
CA GLU A 89 21.46 -17.08 3.89
C GLU A 89 22.56 -18.14 3.96
N GLY A 90 23.80 -17.68 4.21
CA GLY A 90 24.99 -18.54 4.26
C GLY A 90 25.69 -18.76 2.92
N ASP A 91 25.13 -18.30 1.80
CA ASP A 91 25.78 -18.44 0.49
C ASP A 91 27.07 -17.59 0.41
N LEU A 92 28.13 -18.18 -0.15
CA LEU A 92 29.38 -17.47 -0.39
C LEU A 92 29.20 -16.47 -1.56
N LEU A 93 29.30 -15.18 -1.25
CA LEU A 93 29.10 -14.11 -2.22
C LEU A 93 30.41 -13.68 -2.90
N ALA A 94 31.49 -13.62 -2.14
CA ALA A 94 32.82 -13.24 -2.61
C ALA A 94 33.91 -13.91 -1.78
N GLU A 95 35.03 -14.18 -2.41
CA GLU A 95 36.26 -14.69 -1.79
C GLU A 95 37.29 -13.55 -1.75
N LEU A 96 37.86 -13.31 -0.57
CA LEU A 96 38.86 -12.26 -0.36
C LEU A 96 40.23 -12.89 -0.14
N ASP A 97 41.23 -12.42 -0.88
CA ASP A 97 42.64 -12.70 -0.59
C ASP A 97 43.11 -11.78 0.55
N VAL A 98 43.31 -12.39 1.72
CA VAL A 98 43.66 -11.72 2.99
C VAL A 98 44.98 -12.25 3.56
N LYS A 99 46.06 -12.18 2.77
CA LYS A 99 47.39 -12.69 3.15
C LYS A 99 47.86 -12.27 4.55
N GLU A 100 47.66 -11.01 4.92
CA GLU A 100 48.09 -10.50 6.23
C GLU A 100 47.31 -11.12 7.39
N ILE A 101 45.99 -11.27 7.24
CA ILE A 101 45.15 -11.91 8.26
C ILE A 101 45.51 -13.40 8.38
N LYS A 102 45.76 -14.06 7.26
CA LYS A 102 46.21 -15.46 7.26
C LYS A 102 47.57 -15.61 7.97
N ALA A 103 48.54 -14.76 7.68
CA ALA A 103 49.84 -14.79 8.36
C ALA A 103 49.71 -14.53 9.87
N LYS A 104 48.85 -13.61 10.29
CA LYS A 104 48.56 -13.35 11.71
C LYS A 104 47.91 -14.56 12.38
N LEU A 105 46.97 -15.23 11.69
CA LEU A 105 46.35 -16.46 12.16
C LEU A 105 47.38 -17.58 12.33
N ASP A 106 48.23 -17.81 11.33
CA ASP A 106 49.28 -18.83 11.39
C ASP A 106 50.25 -18.56 12.55
N GLN A 107 50.64 -17.30 12.76
CA GLN A 107 51.48 -16.90 13.89
C GLN A 107 50.80 -17.17 15.24
N ALA A 108 49.50 -16.85 15.38
CA ALA A 108 48.74 -17.10 16.60
C ALA A 108 48.61 -18.60 16.90
N ILE A 109 48.40 -19.42 15.87
CA ILE A 109 48.36 -20.89 15.99
C ILE A 109 49.69 -21.42 16.53
N VAL A 110 50.82 -20.99 15.96
CA VAL A 110 52.16 -21.42 16.42
C VAL A 110 52.41 -21.04 17.88
N VAL A 111 52.01 -19.83 18.29
CA VAL A 111 52.13 -19.36 19.68
C VAL A 111 51.26 -20.20 20.62
N ARG A 112 50.01 -20.49 20.24
CA ARG A 112 49.11 -21.34 21.01
C ARG A 112 49.67 -22.75 21.19
N GLU A 113 50.12 -23.38 20.10
CA GLU A 113 50.70 -24.72 20.16
C GLU A 113 51.97 -24.76 21.02
N GLN A 114 52.80 -23.72 20.97
CA GLN A 114 53.98 -23.63 21.82
C GLN A 114 53.58 -23.57 23.30
N ALA A 115 52.60 -22.73 23.66
CA ALA A 115 52.12 -22.62 25.03
C ALA A 115 51.46 -23.92 25.53
N GLU A 116 50.73 -24.64 24.66
CA GLU A 116 50.15 -25.95 24.99
C GLU A 116 51.24 -27.02 25.22
N ARG A 117 52.30 -27.02 24.40
CA ARG A 117 53.45 -27.92 24.60
C ARG A 117 54.17 -27.61 25.92
N ASP A 118 54.37 -26.34 26.24
CA ASP A 118 55.03 -25.91 27.47
C ASP A 118 54.19 -26.27 28.70
N LEU A 119 52.86 -26.09 28.65
CA LEU A 119 51.94 -26.55 29.69
C LEU A 119 51.99 -28.07 29.87
N LYS A 120 51.95 -28.84 28.77
CA LYS A 120 52.04 -30.30 28.82
C LYS A 120 53.37 -30.74 29.45
N ARG A 121 54.47 -30.09 29.10
CA ARG A 121 55.80 -30.34 29.70
C ARG A 121 55.81 -30.02 31.18
N SER A 122 55.30 -28.85 31.58
CA SER A 122 55.25 -28.44 32.99
C SER A 122 54.40 -29.40 33.82
N LYS A 123 53.26 -29.86 33.29
CA LYS A 123 52.43 -30.89 33.93
C LYS A 123 53.19 -32.19 34.17
N MET A 124 53.92 -32.68 33.17
CA MET A 124 54.73 -33.91 33.31
C MET A 124 55.85 -33.75 34.36
N LEU A 125 56.46 -32.57 34.46
CA LEU A 125 57.49 -32.30 35.47
C LEU A 125 56.89 -32.26 36.88
N LEU A 126 55.72 -31.65 37.04
CA LEU A 126 54.99 -31.59 38.30
C LEU A 126 54.60 -33.01 38.79
N GLU A 127 54.05 -33.84 37.89
CA GLU A 127 53.69 -35.24 38.17
C GLU A 127 54.90 -36.07 38.63
N ARG A 128 56.09 -35.76 38.09
CA ARG A 128 57.36 -36.40 38.46
C ARG A 128 58.04 -35.76 39.68
N LYS A 129 57.40 -34.78 40.34
CA LYS A 129 57.97 -33.97 41.44
C LYS A 129 59.29 -33.28 41.08
N ALA A 130 59.50 -32.99 39.79
CA ALA A 130 60.69 -32.37 39.23
C ALA A 130 60.47 -30.89 38.83
N GLY A 131 59.29 -30.31 39.12
CA GLY A 131 58.95 -28.92 38.85
C GLY A 131 58.13 -28.30 39.98
N SER A 132 58.02 -26.96 39.99
CA SER A 132 57.27 -26.23 41.02
C SER A 132 55.79 -26.03 40.62
N GLN A 133 54.92 -25.88 41.62
CA GLN A 133 53.50 -25.56 41.40
C GLN A 133 53.34 -24.19 40.73
N ALA A 134 54.17 -23.21 41.11
CA ALA A 134 54.17 -21.87 40.51
C ALA A 134 54.50 -21.91 39.01
N ASP A 135 55.44 -22.76 38.58
CA ASP A 135 55.78 -22.90 37.16
C ASP A 135 54.63 -23.51 36.35
N PHE A 136 53.92 -24.48 36.92
CA PHE A 136 52.73 -25.04 36.29
C PHE A 136 51.62 -24.00 36.13
N GLU A 137 51.34 -23.23 37.18
CA GLU A 137 50.32 -22.17 37.14
C GLU A 137 50.68 -21.09 36.12
N ASN A 138 51.95 -20.68 36.06
CA ASN A 138 52.44 -19.73 35.06
C ASN A 138 52.26 -20.24 33.62
N MET A 139 52.62 -21.51 33.35
CA MET A 139 52.43 -22.10 32.01
C MET A 139 50.95 -22.30 31.67
N ASN A 140 50.12 -22.61 32.67
CA ASN A 140 48.68 -22.77 32.48
C ASN A 140 48.02 -21.43 32.15
N ALA A 141 48.38 -20.36 32.88
CA ALA A 141 47.94 -19.01 32.60
C ALA A 141 48.35 -18.56 31.18
N LYS A 142 49.61 -18.81 30.78
CA LYS A 142 50.10 -18.50 29.44
C LYS A 142 49.33 -19.25 28.34
N ALA A 143 49.06 -20.54 28.55
CA ALA A 143 48.27 -21.34 27.62
C ALA A 143 46.82 -20.85 27.52
N GLN A 144 46.22 -20.42 28.63
CA GLN A 144 44.86 -19.88 28.65
C GLN A 144 44.76 -18.56 27.89
N VAL A 145 45.73 -17.65 28.07
CA VAL A 145 45.78 -16.38 27.31
C VAL A 145 45.94 -16.65 25.81
N SER A 146 46.81 -17.59 25.42
CA SER A 146 47.02 -17.93 24.01
C SER A 146 45.83 -18.63 23.33
N ARG A 147 44.91 -19.21 24.10
CA ARG A 147 43.67 -19.83 23.58
C ARG A 147 42.54 -18.82 23.39
N ALA A 148 42.60 -17.70 24.11
CA ALA A 148 41.61 -16.63 24.03
C ALA A 148 41.94 -15.57 22.97
N ALA A 149 43.21 -15.48 22.58
CA ALA A 149 43.70 -14.67 21.46
C ALA A 149 43.47 -15.37 20.12
#